data_AF-A0A1G9NP66-F1
#
_entry.id   AF-A0A1G9NP66-F1
#
_cell.length_a   1.000
_cell.length_b   1.000
_cell.length_c   1.000
_cell.angle_alpha   90.00
_cell.angle_beta   90.00
_cell.angle_gamma   90.00
#
_symmetry.space_group_name_H-M   'P 1'
#
loop_
_entity.id
_entity.type
_entity.pdbx_description
1 polymer ?
#
loop_
_entity_poly.entity_id
_entity_poly.type
_entity_poly.pdbx_seq_one_letter_code
_entity_poly.pdbx_strand_id
1 'polypeptide(L)'
;MQNKERKIQNLISELGVLIYQLNDLEEYEKHALGNILLEQGHDELRNVSISLMECHVIDCIERNEMFNTTAIAKKLNITKGGISKIATRLIKKNLIEAYRLTDNQKEIYYRLKPLGRTVFELHETLHKEAEEVFKKIFSAYTQGELEFASRFLADITAAIRTTTGFKKNDIFAQVEYAITKATDCPGDD
;
A
#
# COMPACT_ATOMS: atom_id res chain seq x y z
N MET A 1 34.04 20.92 -8.33
CA MET A 1 33.19 20.15 -9.28
C MET A 1 33.19 18.66 -8.96
N GLN A 2 34.35 17.98 -8.90
CA GLN A 2 34.48 16.54 -8.59
C GLN A 2 33.81 16.08 -7.26
N ASN A 3 33.82 16.89 -6.19
CA ASN A 3 33.24 16.47 -4.90
C ASN A 3 31.70 16.42 -4.93
N LYS A 4 31.04 17.34 -5.65
CA LYS A 4 29.57 17.33 -5.79
C LYS A 4 29.12 16.12 -6.59
N GLU A 5 29.81 15.86 -7.69
CA GLU A 5 29.53 14.71 -8.56
C GLU A 5 29.72 13.38 -7.83
N ARG A 6 30.80 13.24 -7.05
CA ARG A 6 31.00 12.05 -6.20
C ARG A 6 29.87 11.87 -5.17
N LYS A 7 29.41 12.94 -4.52
CA LYS A 7 28.27 12.87 -3.59
C LYS A 7 26.98 12.44 -4.30
N ILE A 8 26.74 12.92 -5.51
CA ILE A 8 25.60 12.50 -6.33
C ILE A 8 25.68 11.00 -6.65
N GLN A 9 26.85 10.50 -7.07
CA GLN A 9 27.02 9.07 -7.35
C GLN A 9 26.81 8.20 -6.12
N ASN A 10 27.28 8.64 -4.94
CA ASN A 10 27.01 7.93 -3.70
C ASN A 10 25.52 7.84 -3.38
N LEU A 11 24.78 8.96 -3.51
CA LEU A 11 23.33 8.98 -3.30
C LEU A 11 22.57 8.06 -4.27
N ILE A 12 23.01 7.99 -5.54
CA ILE A 12 22.43 7.05 -6.52
C ILE A 12 22.65 5.59 -6.06
N SER A 13 23.85 5.26 -5.57
CA SER A 13 24.16 3.93 -5.05
C SER A 13 23.33 3.58 -3.82
N GLU A 14 23.20 4.52 -2.87
CA GLU A 14 22.39 4.34 -1.64
C GLU A 14 20.91 4.15 -1.99
N LEU A 15 20.38 4.93 -2.93
CA LEU A 15 19.02 4.77 -3.43
C LEU A 15 18.82 3.39 -4.10
N GLY A 16 19.80 2.91 -4.86
CA GLY A 16 19.77 1.57 -5.46
C GLY A 16 19.66 0.46 -4.42
N VAL A 17 20.44 0.55 -3.33
CA VAL A 17 20.37 -0.39 -2.21
C VAL A 17 19.01 -0.32 -1.52
N LEU A 18 18.49 0.89 -1.27
CA LEU A 18 17.18 1.07 -0.64
C LEU A 18 16.06 0.45 -1.48
N ILE A 19 16.04 0.66 -2.80
CA ILE A 19 15.04 0.07 -3.70
C ILE A 19 15.05 -1.46 -3.61
N TYR A 20 16.24 -2.07 -3.54
CA TYR A 20 16.35 -3.52 -3.40
C TYR A 20 15.79 -4.00 -2.06
N GLN A 21 16.13 -3.33 -0.96
CA GLN A 21 15.64 -3.68 0.38
C GLN A 21 14.12 -3.48 0.52
N LEU A 22 13.55 -2.45 -0.12
CA LEU A 22 12.12 -2.23 -0.12
C LEU A 22 11.35 -3.34 -0.83
N ASN A 23 11.91 -3.94 -1.88
CA ASN A 23 11.29 -5.10 -2.54
C ASN A 23 11.25 -6.33 -1.63
N ASP A 24 12.26 -6.52 -0.77
CA ASP A 24 12.28 -7.63 0.20
C ASP A 24 11.26 -7.46 1.33
N LEU A 25 10.91 -6.22 1.68
CA LEU A 25 9.87 -5.94 2.68
C LEU A 25 8.48 -6.42 2.25
N GLU A 26 8.16 -6.35 0.96
CA GLU A 26 6.89 -6.87 0.41
C GLU A 26 6.76 -8.39 0.64
N GLU A 27 7.84 -9.14 0.41
CA GLU A 27 7.84 -10.58 0.65
C GLU A 27 7.80 -10.89 2.16
N TYR A 28 8.47 -10.09 2.99
CA TYR A 28 8.36 -10.20 4.46
C TYR A 28 6.92 -9.99 4.95
N GLU A 29 6.24 -8.95 4.49
CA GLU A 29 4.85 -8.66 4.89
C GLU A 29 3.90 -9.80 4.50
N LYS A 30 4.07 -10.32 3.29
CA LYS A 30 3.33 -11.49 2.80
C LYS A 30 3.58 -12.73 3.67
N HIS A 31 4.81 -12.98 4.09
CA HIS A 31 5.15 -14.07 5.00
C HIS A 31 4.59 -13.85 6.41
N ALA A 32 4.69 -12.63 6.96
CA ALA A 32 4.16 -12.28 8.27
C ALA A 32 2.65 -12.47 8.32
N LEU A 33 1.91 -11.99 7.31
CA LEU A 33 0.49 -12.23 7.16
C LEU A 33 0.17 -13.73 7.10
N GLY A 34 0.90 -14.50 6.28
CA GLY A 34 0.73 -15.94 6.18
C GLY A 34 0.92 -16.67 7.51
N ASN A 35 1.93 -16.30 8.27
CA ASN A 35 2.23 -16.92 9.57
C ASN A 35 1.15 -16.59 10.62
N ILE A 36 0.73 -15.32 10.71
CA ILE A 36 -0.31 -14.92 11.68
C ILE A 36 -1.63 -15.62 11.38
N LEU A 37 -1.99 -15.77 10.10
CA LEU A 37 -3.18 -16.52 9.69
C LEU A 37 -3.13 -17.99 10.10
N LEU A 38 -1.94 -18.60 10.13
CA LEU A 38 -1.74 -19.99 10.58
C LEU A 38 -1.80 -20.13 12.10
N GLU A 39 -1.27 -19.17 12.85
CA GLU A 39 -1.16 -19.22 14.31
C GLU A 39 -2.48 -18.90 15.03
N GLN A 40 -3.33 -18.03 14.47
CA GLN A 40 -4.57 -17.59 15.12
C GLN A 40 -5.79 -18.51 14.90
N GLY A 41 -5.60 -19.71 14.35
CA GLY A 41 -6.66 -20.70 14.24
C GLY A 41 -7.76 -20.35 13.22
N HIS A 42 -7.47 -19.45 12.27
CA HIS A 42 -8.38 -19.16 11.16
C HIS A 42 -8.30 -20.25 10.08
N ASP A 43 -8.80 -21.46 10.39
CA ASP A 43 -8.84 -22.59 9.44
C ASP A 43 -9.57 -22.21 8.13
N GLU A 44 -10.50 -21.25 8.19
CA GLU A 44 -11.19 -20.67 7.03
C GLU A 44 -10.27 -19.86 6.09
N LEU A 45 -9.22 -19.25 6.65
CA LEU A 45 -8.19 -18.47 5.91
C LEU A 45 -6.97 -19.31 5.55
N ARG A 46 -6.78 -20.48 6.18
CA ARG A 46 -5.65 -21.39 5.96
C ARG A 46 -5.45 -21.80 4.50
N ASN A 47 -6.53 -21.86 3.73
CA ASN A 47 -6.51 -22.18 2.29
C ASN A 47 -6.66 -20.95 1.39
N VAL A 48 -6.80 -19.76 1.97
CA VAL A 48 -6.98 -18.51 1.22
C VAL A 48 -5.62 -17.84 1.09
N SER A 49 -4.89 -18.17 0.03
CA SER A 49 -3.71 -17.38 -0.37
C SER A 49 -4.17 -15.96 -0.72
N ILE A 50 -3.76 -14.95 0.05
CA ILE A 50 -4.06 -13.53 -0.20
C ILE A 50 -2.77 -12.84 -0.66
N SER A 51 -2.83 -12.15 -1.80
CA SER A 51 -1.70 -11.33 -2.27
C SER A 51 -1.67 -9.98 -1.55
N LEU A 52 -0.51 -9.34 -1.44
CA LEU A 52 -0.40 -8.01 -0.85
C LEU A 52 -1.30 -6.98 -1.54
N MET A 53 -1.41 -7.04 -2.87
CA MET A 53 -2.34 -6.19 -3.62
C MET A 53 -3.83 -6.42 -3.26
N GLU A 54 -4.19 -7.64 -2.86
CA GLU A 54 -5.53 -7.93 -2.35
C GLU A 54 -5.73 -7.33 -0.96
N CYS A 55 -4.71 -7.34 -0.09
CA CYS A 55 -4.72 -6.65 1.20
C CYS A 55 -4.91 -5.14 1.02
N HIS A 56 -4.19 -4.50 0.10
CA HIS A 56 -4.36 -3.06 -0.15
C HIS A 56 -5.74 -2.70 -0.71
N VAL A 57 -6.36 -3.58 -1.51
CA VAL A 57 -7.75 -3.38 -1.94
C VAL A 57 -8.72 -3.53 -0.77
N ILE A 58 -8.52 -4.52 0.12
CA ILE A 58 -9.29 -4.68 1.36
C ILE A 58 -9.16 -3.43 2.25
N ASP A 59 -7.93 -2.93 2.43
CA ASP A 59 -7.62 -1.76 3.24
C ASP A 59 -8.27 -0.49 2.65
N CYS A 60 -8.22 -0.32 1.32
CA CYS A 60 -8.99 0.73 0.65
C CYS A 60 -10.48 0.62 1.00
N ILE A 61 -11.09 -0.56 0.84
CA ILE A 61 -12.54 -0.76 1.06
C ILE A 61 -12.95 -0.44 2.51
N GLU A 62 -12.16 -0.82 3.53
CA GLU A 62 -12.53 -0.56 4.93
C GLU A 62 -12.41 0.91 5.31
N ARG A 63 -11.38 1.60 4.80
CA ARG A 63 -11.08 2.99 5.19
C ARG A 63 -12.04 4.03 4.61
N ASN A 64 -12.95 3.63 3.72
CA ASN A 64 -13.99 4.51 3.23
C ASN A 64 -15.19 3.70 2.76
N GLU A 65 -16.36 3.99 3.33
CA GLU A 65 -17.57 3.19 3.16
C GLU A 65 -18.11 3.15 1.70
N MET A 66 -17.58 3.99 0.80
CA MET A 66 -18.12 4.23 -0.55
C MET A 66 -17.08 4.06 -1.68
N PHE A 67 -16.08 3.18 -1.53
CA PHE A 67 -15.12 2.94 -2.60
C PHE A 67 -15.70 2.06 -3.72
N ASN A 68 -15.94 2.69 -4.87
CA ASN A 68 -16.25 2.01 -6.13
C ASN A 68 -14.97 1.61 -6.89
N THR A 69 -15.11 0.77 -7.92
CA THR A 69 -13.99 0.31 -8.76
C THR A 69 -13.11 1.45 -9.31
N THR A 70 -13.72 2.59 -9.67
CA THR A 70 -13.00 3.75 -10.22
C THR A 70 -12.09 4.39 -9.18
N ALA A 71 -12.61 4.60 -7.98
CA ALA A 71 -11.89 5.27 -6.91
C ALA A 71 -10.73 4.41 -6.38
N ILE A 72 -10.94 3.10 -6.21
CA ILE A 72 -9.86 2.16 -5.85
C ILE A 72 -8.78 2.15 -6.94
N ALA A 73 -9.18 2.07 -8.22
CA ALA A 73 -8.23 2.07 -9.33
C ALA A 73 -7.38 3.36 -9.38
N LYS A 74 -7.96 4.51 -9.02
CA LYS A 74 -7.25 5.78 -8.93
C LYS A 74 -6.29 5.79 -7.73
N LYS A 75 -6.76 5.42 -6.54
CA LYS A 75 -5.95 5.42 -5.30
C LYS A 75 -4.75 4.49 -5.39
N LEU A 76 -4.95 3.28 -5.90
CA LEU A 76 -3.89 2.28 -6.08
C LEU A 76 -3.16 2.40 -7.42
N ASN A 77 -3.52 3.38 -8.25
CA ASN A 77 -2.95 3.59 -9.59
C ASN A 77 -2.96 2.33 -10.50
N ILE A 78 -4.03 1.53 -10.45
CA ILE A 78 -4.22 0.30 -11.25
C ILE A 78 -5.33 0.52 -12.30
N THR A 79 -5.48 -0.38 -13.28
CA THR A 79 -6.59 -0.28 -14.25
C THR A 79 -7.89 -0.65 -13.57
N LYS A 80 -9.01 -0.07 -14.02
CA LYS A 80 -10.34 -0.53 -13.58
C LYS A 80 -10.51 -2.04 -13.81
N GLY A 81 -10.03 -2.55 -14.95
CA GLY A 81 -10.03 -3.99 -15.23
C GLY A 81 -9.18 -4.82 -14.25
N GLY A 82 -8.02 -4.29 -13.81
CA GLY A 82 -7.20 -4.88 -12.77
C GLY A 82 -7.92 -4.96 -11.43
N ILE A 83 -8.57 -3.86 -11.01
CA ILE A 83 -9.40 -3.85 -9.80
C ILE A 83 -10.59 -4.80 -9.93
N SER A 84 -11.28 -4.85 -11.07
CA SER A 84 -12.36 -5.81 -11.32
C SER A 84 -11.88 -7.26 -11.17
N LYS A 85 -10.67 -7.59 -11.67
CA LYS A 85 -10.08 -8.92 -11.53
C LYS A 85 -9.75 -9.23 -10.07
N ILE A 86 -9.17 -8.28 -9.33
CA ILE A 86 -8.88 -8.43 -7.90
C ILE A 86 -10.17 -8.60 -7.09
N ALA A 87 -11.16 -7.73 -7.28
CA ALA A 87 -12.46 -7.80 -6.63
C ALA A 87 -13.16 -9.15 -6.88
N THR A 88 -13.08 -9.67 -8.11
CA THR A 88 -13.63 -11.00 -8.45
C THR A 88 -12.95 -12.11 -7.63
N ARG A 89 -11.63 -12.05 -7.41
CA ARG A 89 -10.93 -13.02 -6.55
C ARG A 89 -11.35 -12.87 -5.09
N LEU A 90 -11.42 -11.64 -4.58
CA LEU A 90 -11.84 -11.36 -3.20
C LEU A 90 -13.27 -11.84 -2.91
N ILE A 91 -14.20 -11.67 -3.86
CA ILE A 91 -15.57 -12.20 -3.75
C ILE A 91 -15.56 -13.73 -3.72
N LYS A 92 -14.80 -14.38 -4.60
CA LYS A 92 -14.64 -15.86 -4.60
C LYS A 92 -14.07 -16.39 -3.29
N LYS A 93 -13.22 -15.61 -2.64
CA LYS A 93 -12.62 -15.90 -1.32
C LYS A 93 -13.52 -15.55 -0.14
N ASN A 94 -14.75 -15.07 -0.38
CA ASN A 94 -15.69 -14.65 0.66
C ASN A 94 -15.18 -13.49 1.55
N LEU A 95 -14.24 -12.68 1.03
CA LEU A 95 -13.63 -11.57 1.78
C LEU A 95 -14.41 -10.26 1.60
N ILE A 96 -15.02 -10.06 0.43
CA ILE A 96 -15.83 -8.87 0.12
C ILE A 96 -17.15 -9.28 -0.53
N GLU A 97 -18.10 -8.36 -0.53
CA GLU A 97 -19.29 -8.42 -1.37
C GLU A 97 -19.44 -7.16 -2.22
N ALA A 98 -20.09 -7.31 -3.36
CA ALA A 98 -20.35 -6.23 -4.30
C ALA A 98 -21.82 -5.80 -4.21
N TYR A 99 -22.05 -4.48 -4.25
CA TYR A 99 -23.39 -3.91 -4.25
C TYR A 99 -23.46 -2.71 -5.21
N ARG A 100 -24.69 -2.25 -5.49
CA ARG A 100 -24.97 -1.05 -6.27
C ARG A 100 -25.89 -0.15 -5.46
N LEU A 101 -25.68 1.15 -5.57
CA LEU A 101 -26.54 2.13 -4.93
C LEU A 101 -27.85 2.26 -5.71
N THR A 102 -28.94 2.56 -5.00
CA THR A 102 -30.28 2.73 -5.60
C THR A 102 -30.32 3.86 -6.62
N ASP A 103 -29.56 4.93 -6.39
CA ASP A 103 -29.43 6.13 -7.22
C ASP A 103 -28.31 6.04 -8.27
N ASN A 104 -27.34 5.13 -8.09
CA ASN A 104 -26.24 4.90 -9.02
C ASN A 104 -26.04 3.41 -9.34
N GLN A 105 -26.77 2.95 -10.36
CA GLN A 105 -26.68 1.57 -10.86
C GLN A 105 -25.53 1.33 -11.86
N LYS A 106 -24.80 2.38 -12.25
CA LYS A 106 -23.70 2.29 -13.23
C LYS A 106 -22.39 1.85 -12.59
N GLU A 107 -22.21 2.12 -11.30
CA GLU A 107 -20.99 1.79 -10.56
C GLU A 107 -21.20 0.62 -9.60
N ILE A 108 -20.13 -0.13 -9.38
CA ILE A 108 -20.08 -1.23 -8.42
C ILE A 108 -19.28 -0.77 -7.21
N TYR A 109 -19.87 -0.94 -6.05
CA TYR A 109 -19.30 -0.65 -4.74
C TYR A 109 -18.98 -1.96 -4.03
N TYR A 110 -18.09 -1.89 -3.05
CA TYR A 110 -17.65 -3.06 -2.29
C TYR A 110 -17.73 -2.78 -0.80
N ARG A 111 -17.97 -3.83 -0.02
CA ARG A 111 -17.86 -3.80 1.44
C ARG A 111 -17.21 -5.10 1.94
N LEU A 112 -16.52 -5.01 3.07
CA LEU A 112 -15.91 -6.18 3.69
C LEU A 112 -16.98 -7.12 4.27
N LYS A 113 -16.70 -8.42 4.15
CA LYS A 113 -17.37 -9.48 4.92
C LYS A 113 -16.58 -9.72 6.21
N PRO A 114 -17.11 -10.46 7.20
CA PRO A 114 -16.39 -10.73 8.45
C PRO A 114 -14.97 -11.25 8.24
N LEU A 115 -14.80 -12.18 7.29
CA LEU A 115 -13.49 -12.74 6.93
C LEU A 115 -12.53 -11.69 6.33
N GLY A 116 -13.04 -10.78 5.50
CA GLY A 116 -12.26 -9.67 4.95
C GLY A 116 -11.83 -8.67 6.02
N ARG A 117 -12.68 -8.43 7.03
CA ARG A 117 -12.35 -7.55 8.16
C ARG A 117 -11.23 -8.13 9.02
N THR A 118 -11.20 -9.44 9.27
CA THR A 118 -10.07 -10.10 9.94
C THR A 118 -8.77 -9.86 9.19
N VAL A 119 -8.77 -10.01 7.85
CA VAL A 119 -7.58 -9.75 7.03
C VAL A 119 -7.15 -8.29 7.12
N PHE A 120 -8.09 -7.35 7.11
CA PHE A 120 -7.82 -5.93 7.31
C PHE A 120 -7.13 -5.66 8.65
N GLU A 121 -7.68 -6.16 9.76
CA GLU A 121 -7.16 -5.93 11.11
C GLU A 121 -5.74 -6.47 11.29
N LEU A 122 -5.44 -7.64 10.68
CA LEU A 122 -4.11 -8.22 10.67
C LEU A 122 -3.11 -7.37 9.88
N HIS A 123 -3.48 -6.98 8.65
CA HIS A 123 -2.65 -6.11 7.82
C HIS A 123 -2.42 -4.75 8.47
N GLU A 124 -3.43 -4.21 9.15
CA GLU A 124 -3.31 -2.94 9.86
C GLU A 124 -2.37 -3.00 11.06
N THR A 125 -2.33 -4.14 11.76
CA THR A 125 -1.39 -4.35 12.87
C THR A 125 0.05 -4.30 12.36
N LEU A 126 0.35 -4.99 11.26
CA LEU A 126 1.67 -4.96 10.62
C LEU A 126 2.04 -3.56 10.14
N HIS A 127 1.08 -2.83 9.56
CA HIS A 127 1.30 -1.44 9.15
C HIS A 127 1.66 -0.53 10.33
N LYS A 128 0.96 -0.65 11.46
CA LYS A 128 1.26 0.15 12.66
C LYS A 128 2.65 -0.15 13.21
N GLU A 129 3.05 -1.43 13.23
CA GLU A 129 4.40 -1.80 13.66
C GLU A 129 5.48 -1.17 12.76
N ALA A 130 5.27 -1.20 11.44
CA ALA A 130 6.17 -0.54 10.49
C ALA A 130 6.19 0.99 10.67
N GLU A 131 5.03 1.61 10.86
CA GLU A 131 4.89 3.05 11.09
C GLU A 131 5.68 3.51 12.32
N GLU A 132 5.62 2.76 13.42
CA GLU A 132 6.37 3.08 14.65
C GLU A 132 7.89 2.99 14.46
N VAL A 133 8.38 2.10 13.59
CA VAL A 133 9.80 2.06 13.21
C VAL A 133 10.18 3.34 12.46
N PHE A 134 9.39 3.76 11.47
CA PHE A 134 9.65 4.98 10.71
C PHE A 134 9.53 6.24 11.56
N LYS A 135 8.53 6.34 12.44
CA LYS A 135 8.40 7.47 13.39
C LYS A 135 9.64 7.65 14.24
N LYS A 136 10.20 6.56 14.79
CA LYS A 136 11.44 6.61 15.57
C LYS A 136 12.60 7.15 14.75
N ILE A 137 12.76 6.67 13.51
CA ILE A 137 13.79 7.17 12.59
C ILE A 137 13.58 8.66 12.30
N PHE A 138 12.36 9.06 11.94
CA PHE A 138 12.05 10.42 11.54
C PHE A 138 12.09 11.43 12.70
N SER A 139 11.81 11.00 13.92
CA SER A 139 11.91 11.84 15.12
C SER A 139 13.32 12.36 15.42
N ALA A 140 14.35 11.75 14.82
CA ALA A 140 15.73 12.18 14.98
C ALA A 140 16.10 13.38 14.07
N TYR A 141 15.27 13.72 13.09
CA TYR A 141 15.53 14.82 12.15
C TYR A 141 14.84 16.11 12.58
N THR A 142 15.46 17.23 12.22
CA THR A 142 14.87 18.56 12.39
C THR A 142 13.72 18.80 11.41
N GLN A 143 12.87 19.78 11.70
CA GLN A 143 11.77 20.18 10.80
C GLN A 143 12.27 20.49 9.38
N GLY A 144 13.37 21.21 9.24
CA GLY A 144 13.94 21.54 7.93
C GLY A 144 14.49 20.32 7.16
N GLU A 145 15.01 19.32 7.88
CA GLU A 145 15.45 18.05 7.28
C GLU A 145 14.25 17.20 6.83
N LEU A 146 13.17 17.17 7.61
CA LEU A 146 11.92 16.50 7.24
C LEU A 146 11.28 17.14 6.01
N GLU A 147 11.25 18.47 5.92
CA GLU A 147 10.77 19.18 4.73
C GLU A 147 11.63 18.94 3.49
N PHE A 148 12.95 18.83 3.67
CA PHE A 148 13.85 18.41 2.60
C PHE A 148 13.59 16.96 2.18
N ALA A 149 13.48 16.03 3.13
CA ALA A 149 13.22 14.62 2.86
C ALA A 149 11.89 14.42 2.13
N SER A 150 10.82 15.13 2.55
CA SER A 150 9.52 15.11 1.88
C SER A 150 9.63 15.51 0.40
N ARG A 151 10.31 16.64 0.11
CA ARG A 151 10.55 17.06 -1.28
C ARG A 151 11.40 16.06 -2.06
N PHE A 152 12.48 15.56 -1.45
CA PHE A 152 13.35 14.56 -2.07
C PHE A 152 12.59 13.28 -2.44
N LEU A 153 11.77 12.74 -1.53
CA LEU A 153 10.94 11.57 -1.78
C LEU A 153 9.93 11.82 -2.91
N ALA A 154 9.31 13.02 -2.94
CA ALA A 154 8.39 13.40 -4.00
C ALA A 154 9.09 13.46 -5.38
N ASP A 155 10.29 14.04 -5.45
CA ASP A 155 11.09 14.13 -6.67
C ASP A 155 11.49 12.73 -7.18
N ILE A 156 11.97 11.85 -6.30
CA ILE A 156 12.31 10.46 -6.66
C ILE A 156 11.08 9.69 -7.13
N THR A 157 9.94 9.83 -6.44
CA THR A 157 8.68 9.20 -6.82
C THR A 157 8.24 9.63 -8.22
N ALA A 158 8.32 10.94 -8.50
CA ALA A 158 8.02 11.49 -9.83
C ALA A 158 9.00 10.98 -10.89
N ALA A 159 10.30 10.97 -10.60
CA ALA A 159 11.33 10.48 -11.51
C ALA A 159 11.07 9.03 -11.90
N ILE A 160 10.80 8.15 -10.95
CA ILE A 160 10.60 6.73 -11.27
C ILE A 160 9.34 6.52 -12.13
N ARG A 161 8.27 7.29 -11.90
CA ARG A 161 7.08 7.29 -12.78
C ARG A 161 7.39 7.70 -14.22
N THR A 162 8.36 8.57 -14.44
CA THR A 162 8.74 9.05 -15.78
C THR A 162 9.74 8.12 -16.49
N THR A 163 10.70 7.55 -15.75
CA THR A 163 11.74 6.67 -16.32
C THR A 163 11.19 5.27 -16.64
N THR A 164 10.26 4.78 -15.83
CA THR A 164 9.58 3.52 -16.11
C THR A 164 8.37 3.80 -16.99
N GLY A 165 8.51 3.59 -18.31
CA GLY A 165 7.36 3.45 -19.22
C GLY A 165 6.51 2.19 -18.92
N PHE A 166 6.46 1.75 -17.66
CA PHE A 166 5.84 0.51 -17.22
C PHE A 166 4.32 0.67 -17.14
N LYS A 167 3.65 -0.19 -17.90
CA LYS A 167 2.26 -0.56 -17.66
C LYS A 167 2.12 -1.02 -16.23
N LYS A 168 1.28 -0.30 -15.47
CA LYS A 168 0.50 -0.76 -14.31
C LYS A 168 0.80 -2.19 -13.89
N ASN A 169 1.69 -2.36 -12.91
CA ASN A 169 1.56 -3.34 -11.83
C ASN A 169 2.75 -3.22 -10.84
N ASP A 170 2.35 -3.07 -9.58
CA ASP A 170 2.91 -3.72 -8.38
C ASP A 170 3.94 -3.05 -7.45
N ILE A 171 4.95 -2.28 -7.87
CA ILE A 171 5.92 -1.75 -6.86
C ILE A 171 5.61 -0.34 -6.34
N PHE A 172 5.20 0.59 -7.20
CA PHE A 172 5.00 2.00 -6.80
C PHE A 172 3.70 2.28 -6.07
N ALA A 173 2.68 1.46 -6.29
CA ALA A 173 1.38 1.64 -5.64
C ALA A 173 1.48 1.42 -4.11
N GLN A 174 2.41 0.58 -3.65
CA GLN A 174 2.57 0.20 -2.24
C GLN A 174 3.36 1.24 -1.46
N VAL A 175 4.44 1.75 -2.05
CA VAL A 175 5.21 2.88 -1.50
C VAL A 175 4.37 4.15 -1.47
N GLU A 176 3.60 4.42 -2.53
CA GLU A 176 2.65 5.54 -2.56
C GLU A 176 1.51 5.35 -1.53
N TYR A 177 1.04 4.13 -1.32
CA TYR A 177 0.04 3.82 -0.30
C TYR A 177 0.54 4.11 1.12
N ALA A 178 1.74 3.62 1.46
CA ALA A 178 2.41 3.87 2.73
C ALA A 178 2.68 5.37 2.95
N ILE A 179 3.11 6.10 1.92
CA ILE A 179 3.32 7.55 1.97
C ILE A 179 1.99 8.30 2.16
N THR A 180 0.92 7.88 1.49
CA THR A 180 -0.39 8.57 1.59
C THR A 180 -1.03 8.37 2.97
N LYS A 181 -0.82 7.22 3.63
CA LYS A 181 -1.25 7.03 5.03
C LYS A 181 -0.58 8.02 5.99
N ALA A 182 0.69 8.36 5.78
CA ALA A 182 1.40 9.32 6.63
C ALA A 182 0.90 10.77 6.48
N THR A 183 0.32 11.12 5.33
CA THR A 183 -0.22 12.47 5.07
C THR A 183 -1.69 12.66 5.44
N ASP A 184 -2.43 11.57 5.70
CA ASP A 184 -3.83 11.60 6.13
C ASP A 184 -3.97 11.59 7.68
N CYS A 185 -2.87 11.74 8.44
CA CYS A 185 -2.96 12.07 9.87
C CYS A 185 -3.56 13.49 10.00
N PRO A 186 -4.68 13.67 10.71
CA PRO A 186 -5.15 15.01 11.03
C PRO A 186 -4.03 15.69 11.81
N GLY A 187 -3.61 16.87 11.35
CA GLY A 187 -2.75 17.72 12.15
C GLY A 187 -3.44 17.92 13.49
N ASP A 188 -2.80 17.47 14.57
CA ASP A 188 -3.17 17.89 15.90
C ASP A 188 -3.02 19.42 15.94
N ASP A 189 -4.16 20.11 16.05
CA ASP A 189 -4.25 21.50 16.50
C ASP A 189 -3.63 21.66 17.90
#